data_AF-A0A135L5F3-F1
#
_entry.id   AF-A0A135L5F3-F1
#
_cell.length_a   1.000
_cell.length_b   1.000
_cell.length_c   1.000
_cell.angle_alpha   90.00
_cell.angle_beta   90.00
_cell.angle_gamma   90.00
#
_symmetry.space_group_name_H-M   'P 1'
#
loop_
_entity.id
_entity.type
_entity.pdbx_description
1 polymer ?
#
loop_
_entity_poly.entity_id
_entity_poly.type
_entity_poly.pdbx_seq_one_letter_code
_entity_poly.pdbx_strand_id
1 'polypeptide(L)'
;MKKFYIGFTIFLLIYGVLMYLYLFQSQQDLPQAYVGGPADPTSFMSVEQLHTATIFSRIKDFLFFIGVPWEWAIYLIILGLGFSTSFYMIANKLSKRSLLVQTSIYVFLLSLLIALLQFPIQYYSYKISREYGISIQPFEQWIWDKGKSFFVDLVLTVPMVWLLYTLIRKSPKKWWFWFWLISIPITILMFFVQPVIIDPIFNDFQTLQDQKLKEDIIAIAKKADIPANQVFQVNMSKKNNGNECLCNRNRV
;
A
#
# COMPACT_ATOMS: atom_id res chain seq x y z
N MET A 1 29.29 13.85 5.90
CA MET A 1 28.36 13.02 5.10
C MET A 1 28.74 11.54 5.07
N LYS A 2 29.91 11.12 4.56
CA LYS A 2 30.29 9.68 4.50
C LYS A 2 30.19 8.92 5.84
N LYS A 3 30.67 9.50 6.95
CA LYS A 3 30.55 8.89 8.30
C LYS A 3 29.10 8.68 8.76
N PHE A 4 28.19 9.57 8.36
CA PHE A 4 26.76 9.44 8.68
C PHE A 4 26.14 8.26 7.92
N TYR A 5 26.40 8.13 6.62
CA TYR A 5 25.92 6.98 5.84
C TYR A 5 26.45 5.65 6.36
N ILE A 6 27.73 5.58 6.75
CA ILE A 6 28.32 4.39 7.37
C ILE A 6 27.60 4.05 8.69
N GLY A 7 27.44 5.03 9.59
CA GLY A 7 26.72 4.83 10.85
C GLY A 7 25.27 4.38 10.64
N PHE A 8 24.57 4.97 9.67
CA PHE A 8 23.21 4.60 9.32
C PHE A 8 23.13 3.18 8.73
N THR A 9 24.05 2.79 7.85
CA THR A 9 24.11 1.41 7.34
C THR A 9 24.38 0.38 8.44
N ILE A 10 25.25 0.70 9.40
CA ILE A 10 25.50 -0.16 10.57
C ILE A 10 24.23 -0.27 11.42
N PHE A 11 23.54 0.85 11.66
CA PHE A 11 22.26 0.87 12.37
C PHE A 11 21.21 -0.02 11.69
N LEU A 12 21.06 0.06 10.37
CA LEU A 12 20.13 -0.79 9.62
C LEU A 12 20.46 -2.28 9.76
N LEU A 13 21.74 -2.64 9.68
CA LEU A 13 22.17 -4.04 9.85
C LEU A 13 21.88 -4.54 11.26
N ILE A 14 22.19 -3.74 12.29
CA ILE A 14 21.90 -4.08 13.68
C ILE A 14 20.40 -4.21 13.89
N TYR A 15 19.61 -3.24 13.41
CA TYR A 15 18.15 -3.28 13.51
C TYR A 15 17.57 -4.53 12.85
N GLY A 16 18.05 -4.87 11.64
CA GLY A 16 17.58 -6.07 10.94
C GLY A 16 17.93 -7.36 11.66
N VAL A 17 19.12 -7.46 12.24
CA VAL A 17 19.52 -8.60 13.07
C VAL A 17 18.64 -8.67 14.32
N LEU A 18 18.41 -7.57 15.03
CA LEU A 18 17.54 -7.53 16.21
C LEU A 18 16.10 -7.93 15.89
N MET A 19 15.55 -7.46 14.78
CA MET A 19 14.19 -7.85 14.34
C MET A 19 14.13 -9.32 13.94
N TYR A 20 15.16 -9.84 13.28
CA TYR A 20 15.25 -11.26 12.97
C TYR A 20 15.25 -12.11 14.25
N LEU A 21 16.09 -11.76 15.23
CA LEU A 21 16.13 -12.45 16.52
C LEU A 21 14.79 -12.35 17.24
N TYR A 22 14.18 -11.16 17.29
CA TYR A 22 12.89 -10.94 17.93
C TYR A 22 11.78 -11.80 17.33
N LEU A 23 11.62 -11.81 16.00
CA LEU A 23 10.50 -12.51 15.35
C LEU A 23 10.70 -14.03 15.27
N PHE A 24 11.93 -14.51 15.08
CA PHE A 24 12.17 -15.93 14.84
C PHE A 24 12.56 -16.70 16.10
N GLN A 25 13.12 -16.04 17.12
CA GLN A 25 13.48 -16.70 18.39
C GLN A 25 12.45 -16.47 19.50
N SER A 26 11.61 -15.44 19.41
CA SER A 26 10.55 -15.24 20.40
C SER A 26 9.45 -16.30 20.22
N GLN A 27 9.23 -17.08 21.27
CA GLN A 27 8.12 -18.01 21.37
C GLN A 27 6.91 -17.24 21.92
N GLN A 28 5.99 -16.86 21.03
CA GLN A 28 4.73 -16.22 21.42
C GLN A 28 3.73 -17.29 21.79
N ASP A 29 3.80 -17.77 23.02
CA ASP A 29 2.78 -18.68 23.55
C ASP A 29 1.51 -17.89 23.88
N LEU A 30 0.33 -18.47 23.61
CA LEU A 30 -0.93 -17.86 24.04
C LEU A 30 -0.93 -17.73 25.57
N PRO A 31 -1.35 -16.58 26.12
CA PRO A 31 -1.55 -16.46 27.56
C PRO A 31 -2.51 -17.56 28.03
N GLN A 32 -2.25 -18.17 29.19
CA GLN A 32 -2.99 -19.34 29.68
C GLN A 32 -4.51 -19.16 29.71
N ALA A 33 -4.99 -17.92 29.85
CA ALA A 33 -6.41 -17.57 29.82
C ALA A 33 -7.12 -17.85 28.49
N TYR A 34 -6.38 -17.98 27.38
CA TYR A 34 -6.93 -18.15 26.03
C TYR A 34 -6.71 -19.55 25.45
N VAL A 35 -5.98 -20.42 26.16
CA VAL A 35 -5.74 -21.81 25.76
C VAL A 35 -7.05 -22.59 25.85
N GLY A 36 -7.41 -23.32 24.80
CA GLY A 36 -8.67 -24.04 24.66
C GLY A 36 -9.91 -23.15 24.39
N GLY A 37 -9.72 -21.83 24.23
CA GLY A 37 -10.78 -20.91 23.88
C GLY A 37 -11.02 -20.79 22.36
N PRO A 38 -12.02 -19.99 21.93
CA PRO A 38 -12.26 -19.70 20.50
C PRO A 38 -11.08 -19.01 19.81
N ALA A 39 -10.21 -18.38 20.59
CA ALA A 39 -8.99 -17.72 20.12
C ALA A 39 -7.78 -18.67 20.01
N ASP A 40 -7.91 -19.94 20.44
CA ASP A 40 -6.83 -20.91 20.37
C ASP A 40 -6.72 -21.49 18.94
N PRO A 41 -5.61 -21.25 18.21
CA PRO A 41 -5.42 -21.76 16.85
C PRO A 41 -5.46 -23.29 16.76
N THR A 42 -5.10 -23.98 17.84
CA THR A 42 -5.07 -25.45 17.88
C THR A 42 -6.47 -26.05 17.85
N SER A 43 -7.52 -25.26 18.13
CA SER A 43 -8.91 -25.72 18.10
C SER A 43 -9.48 -25.86 16.68
N PHE A 44 -8.90 -25.18 15.69
CA PHE A 44 -9.40 -25.16 14.31
C PHE A 44 -8.33 -25.40 13.23
N MET A 45 -7.05 -25.41 13.57
CA MET A 45 -5.94 -25.72 12.64
C MET A 45 -5.19 -26.99 13.04
N SER A 46 -4.72 -27.74 12.04
CA SER A 46 -3.78 -28.82 12.29
C SER A 46 -2.40 -28.26 12.71
N VAL A 47 -1.60 -29.07 13.40
CA VAL A 47 -0.23 -28.68 13.83
C VAL A 47 0.64 -28.25 12.63
N GLU A 48 0.50 -28.93 11.50
CA GLU A 48 1.20 -28.61 10.25
C GLU A 48 0.76 -27.26 9.66
N GLN A 49 -0.55 -26.99 9.65
CA GLN A 49 -1.10 -25.71 9.19
C GLN A 49 -0.65 -24.56 10.09
N LEU A 50 -0.68 -24.76 11.41
CA LEU A 50 -0.24 -23.78 12.39
C LEU A 50 1.25 -23.44 12.22
N HIS A 51 2.10 -24.44 12.03
CA HIS A 51 3.54 -24.24 11.79
C HIS A 51 3.79 -23.45 10.50
N THR A 52 3.11 -23.83 9.40
CA THR A 52 3.22 -23.15 8.11
C THR A 52 2.74 -21.69 8.18
N ALA A 53 1.60 -21.45 8.83
CA ALA A 53 1.05 -20.11 9.03
C ALA A 53 1.99 -19.24 9.89
N THR A 54 2.59 -19.82 10.93
CA THR A 54 3.53 -19.12 11.81
C THR A 54 4.79 -18.68 11.05
N ILE A 55 5.40 -19.57 10.27
CA ILE A 55 6.59 -19.23 9.46
C ILE A 55 6.24 -18.16 8.43
N PHE A 56 5.12 -18.32 7.72
CA PHE A 56 4.65 -17.34 6.76
C PHE A 56 4.47 -15.95 7.39
N SER A 57 3.77 -15.87 8.53
CA SER A 57 3.56 -14.61 9.27
C SER A 57 4.89 -13.99 9.66
N ARG A 58 5.81 -14.75 10.26
CA ARG A 58 7.13 -14.24 10.67
C ARG A 58 7.93 -13.66 9.52
N ILE A 59 7.91 -14.30 8.35
CA ILE A 59 8.57 -13.77 7.14
C ILE A 59 7.91 -12.46 6.72
N LYS A 60 6.58 -12.40 6.68
CA LYS A 60 5.83 -11.19 6.32
C LYS A 60 6.08 -10.05 7.30
N ASP A 61 6.04 -10.33 8.59
CA ASP A 61 6.31 -9.39 9.66
C ASP A 61 7.74 -8.86 9.55
N PHE A 62 8.72 -9.75 9.33
CA PHE A 62 10.11 -9.35 9.12
C PHE A 62 10.27 -8.41 7.93
N LEU A 63 9.65 -8.73 6.78
CA LEU A 63 9.66 -7.84 5.61
C LEU A 63 9.00 -6.49 5.89
N PHE A 64 7.92 -6.47 6.67
CA PHE A 64 7.25 -5.24 7.09
C PHE A 64 8.16 -4.37 7.96
N PHE A 65 8.77 -4.95 8.98
CA PHE A 65 9.67 -4.22 9.89
C PHE A 65 10.96 -3.76 9.21
N ILE A 66 11.50 -4.52 8.25
CA ILE A 66 12.64 -4.08 7.42
C ILE A 66 12.22 -3.02 6.40
N GLY A 67 10.99 -3.08 5.90
CA GLY A 67 10.47 -2.15 4.90
C GLY A 67 10.52 -0.70 5.36
N VAL A 68 10.07 -0.41 6.58
CA VAL A 68 10.05 0.96 7.13
C VAL A 68 11.45 1.62 7.12
N PRO A 69 12.48 1.09 7.78
CA PRO A 69 13.81 1.70 7.77
C PRO A 69 14.46 1.66 6.38
N TRP A 70 14.10 0.71 5.52
CA TRP A 70 14.50 0.71 4.11
C TRP A 70 13.95 1.91 3.34
N GLU A 71 12.70 2.32 3.57
CA GLU A 71 12.14 3.54 2.98
C GLU A 71 12.90 4.79 3.40
N TRP A 72 13.23 4.92 4.70
CA TRP A 72 14.09 5.98 5.20
C TRP A 72 15.47 5.94 4.54
N ALA A 73 16.04 4.74 4.37
CA ALA A 73 17.31 4.57 3.67
C ALA A 73 17.26 5.08 2.24
N ILE A 74 16.20 4.77 1.50
CA ILE A 74 15.99 5.26 0.13
C ILE A 74 15.99 6.79 0.12
N TYR A 75 15.24 7.45 0.99
CA TYR A 75 15.21 8.91 1.06
C TYR A 75 16.58 9.53 1.39
N LEU A 76 17.32 8.92 2.32
CA LEU A 76 18.67 9.36 2.66
C LEU A 76 19.65 9.14 1.51
N ILE A 77 19.55 8.04 0.77
CA ILE A 77 20.37 7.77 -0.43
C ILE A 77 20.08 8.82 -1.51
N ILE A 78 18.81 9.11 -1.77
CA ILE A 78 18.38 10.11 -2.77
C ILE A 78 18.92 11.50 -2.41
N LEU A 79 18.84 11.88 -1.13
CA LEU A 79 19.34 13.15 -0.63
C LEU A 79 20.87 13.21 -0.63
N GLY A 80 21.53 12.13 -0.23
CA GLY A 80 22.98 12.03 -0.11
C GLY A 80 23.76 11.99 -1.41
N LEU A 81 23.21 11.29 -2.40
CA LEU A 81 23.81 11.17 -3.74
C LEU A 81 23.43 12.34 -4.65
N GLY A 82 22.52 13.22 -4.23
CA GLY A 82 22.08 14.35 -5.05
C GLY A 82 21.24 13.92 -6.26
N PHE A 83 20.53 12.79 -6.17
CA PHE A 83 19.60 12.41 -7.23
C PHE A 83 18.49 13.45 -7.40
N SER A 84 18.00 14.02 -6.29
CA SER A 84 16.98 15.08 -6.32
C SER A 84 17.45 16.32 -7.11
N THR A 85 18.70 16.77 -6.92
CA THR A 85 19.24 17.91 -7.66
C THR A 85 19.44 17.56 -9.13
N SER A 86 19.91 16.35 -9.43
CA SER A 86 20.08 15.85 -10.79
C SER A 86 18.75 15.80 -11.55
N PHE A 87 17.69 15.27 -10.92
CA PHE A 87 16.34 15.24 -11.51
C PHE A 87 15.76 16.64 -11.71
N TYR A 88 15.97 17.54 -10.76
CA TYR A 88 15.58 18.94 -10.90
C TYR A 88 16.29 19.61 -12.09
N MET A 89 17.60 19.36 -12.28
CA MET A 89 18.35 19.88 -13.42
C MET A 89 17.83 19.31 -14.75
N ILE A 90 17.54 18.02 -14.82
CA ILE A 90 16.95 17.38 -16.00
C ILE A 90 15.59 18.02 -16.34
N ALA A 91 14.72 18.19 -15.32
CA ALA A 91 13.40 18.81 -15.50
C ALA A 91 13.52 20.26 -16.02
N ASN A 92 14.44 21.05 -15.46
CA ASN A 92 14.71 22.41 -15.90
C ASN A 92 15.30 22.50 -17.32
N LYS A 93 16.12 21.52 -17.71
CA LYS A 93 16.70 21.46 -19.05
C LYS A 93 15.64 21.18 -20.11
N LEU A 94 14.68 20.29 -19.80
CA LEU A 94 13.60 19.92 -20.70
C LEU A 94 12.51 20.98 -20.82
N SER A 95 12.18 21.69 -19.74
CA SER A 95 11.15 22.74 -19.78
C SER A 95 11.47 23.89 -18.82
N LYS A 96 11.73 25.07 -19.39
CA LYS A 96 11.98 26.31 -18.62
C LYS A 96 10.72 27.15 -18.37
N ARG A 97 9.65 26.93 -19.13
CA ARG A 97 8.46 27.81 -19.13
C ARG A 97 7.27 27.26 -18.34
N SER A 98 7.11 25.93 -18.25
CA SER A 98 5.93 25.34 -17.59
C SER A 98 6.30 24.66 -16.27
N LEU A 99 5.78 25.23 -15.17
CA LEU A 99 5.92 24.66 -13.82
C LEU A 99 5.29 23.26 -13.76
N LEU A 100 4.16 23.04 -14.42
CA LEU A 100 3.51 21.72 -14.51
C LEU A 100 4.42 20.66 -15.12
N VAL A 101 5.04 20.98 -16.26
CA VAL A 101 5.92 20.01 -16.95
C VAL A 101 7.17 19.72 -16.12
N GLN A 102 7.75 20.75 -15.50
CA GLN A 102 8.89 20.57 -14.60
C GLN A 102 8.54 19.67 -13.41
N THR A 103 7.41 19.93 -12.75
CA THR A 103 6.93 19.09 -11.63
C THR A 103 6.64 17.67 -12.09
N SER A 104 6.01 17.49 -13.25
CA SER A 104 5.68 16.17 -13.80
C SER A 104 6.95 15.33 -14.03
N ILE A 105 7.97 15.90 -14.67
CA ILE A 105 9.24 15.21 -14.93
C ILE A 105 9.96 14.87 -13.62
N TYR A 106 10.04 15.84 -12.69
CA TYR A 106 10.70 15.61 -11.41
C TYR A 106 10.03 14.50 -10.60
N VAL A 107 8.70 14.58 -10.43
CA VAL A 107 7.93 13.58 -9.69
C VAL A 107 8.01 12.22 -10.37
N PHE A 108 7.93 12.16 -11.71
CA PHE A 108 8.09 10.91 -12.46
C PHE A 108 9.44 10.23 -12.17
N LEU A 109 10.55 10.97 -12.30
CA LEU A 109 11.90 10.42 -12.09
C LEU A 109 12.12 10.01 -10.64
N LEU A 110 11.65 10.82 -9.70
CA LEU A 110 11.77 10.52 -8.27
C LEU A 110 10.96 9.27 -7.90
N SER A 111 9.69 9.21 -8.30
CA SER A 111 8.82 8.05 -8.04
C SER A 111 9.36 6.80 -8.72
N LEU A 112 9.90 6.91 -9.94
CA LEU A 112 10.49 5.78 -10.65
C LEU A 112 11.71 5.23 -9.90
N LEU A 113 12.59 6.10 -9.40
CA LEU A 113 13.74 5.67 -8.61
C LEU A 113 13.30 4.98 -7.31
N ILE A 114 12.33 5.55 -6.60
CA ILE A 114 11.77 4.94 -5.38
C ILE A 114 11.16 3.57 -5.69
N ALA A 115 10.34 3.47 -6.74
CA ALA A 115 9.72 2.22 -7.16
C ALA A 115 10.75 1.14 -7.48
N LEU A 116 11.83 1.49 -8.19
CA LEU A 116 12.93 0.57 -8.49
C LEU A 116 13.67 0.10 -7.23
N LEU A 117 13.90 0.98 -6.26
CA LEU A 117 14.59 0.64 -5.01
C LEU A 117 13.70 -0.17 -4.05
N GLN A 118 12.38 -0.02 -4.12
CA GLN A 118 11.43 -0.83 -3.35
C GLN A 118 11.10 -2.17 -4.01
N PHE A 119 11.28 -2.28 -5.33
CA PHE A 119 10.92 -3.45 -6.13
C PHE A 119 11.43 -4.78 -5.56
N PRO A 120 12.69 -4.92 -5.09
CA PRO A 120 13.19 -6.21 -4.59
C PRO A 120 12.43 -6.75 -3.39
N ILE A 121 12.07 -5.89 -2.42
CA ILE A 121 11.32 -6.28 -1.22
C ILE A 121 9.89 -6.66 -1.62
N GLN A 122 9.26 -5.88 -2.50
CA GLN A 122 7.90 -6.15 -2.97
C GLN A 122 7.84 -7.47 -3.76
N TYR A 123 8.82 -7.73 -4.63
CA TYR A 123 8.92 -8.97 -5.39
C TYR A 123 9.13 -10.18 -4.49
N TYR A 124 10.02 -10.06 -3.49
CA TYR A 124 10.24 -11.15 -2.53
C TYR A 124 8.97 -11.44 -1.71
N SER A 125 8.26 -10.40 -1.26
CA SER A 125 6.97 -10.55 -0.58
C SER A 125 5.90 -11.22 -1.45
N TYR A 126 5.85 -10.89 -2.75
CA TYR A 126 4.98 -11.55 -3.72
C TYR A 126 5.34 -13.02 -3.91
N LYS A 127 6.63 -13.33 -4.11
CA LYS A 127 7.14 -14.69 -4.29
C LYS A 127 6.77 -15.59 -3.10
N ILE A 128 7.00 -15.13 -1.88
CA ILE A 128 6.61 -15.86 -0.66
C ILE A 128 5.08 -16.05 -0.60
N SER A 129 4.29 -15.04 -0.96
CA SER A 129 2.83 -15.18 -0.96
C SER A 129 2.34 -16.23 -1.97
N ARG A 130 3.02 -16.36 -3.11
CA ARG A 130 2.76 -17.38 -4.13
C ARG A 130 3.16 -18.78 -3.66
N GLU A 131 4.35 -18.92 -3.09
CA GLU A 131 4.88 -20.20 -2.62
C GLU A 131 4.02 -20.81 -1.51
N TYR A 132 3.50 -19.98 -0.60
CA TYR A 132 2.59 -20.39 0.47
C TYR A 132 1.12 -20.51 0.02
N GLY A 133 0.84 -20.35 -1.29
CA GLY A 133 -0.51 -20.49 -1.83
C GLY A 133 -1.50 -19.43 -1.35
N ILE A 134 -1.02 -18.29 -0.83
CA ILE A 134 -1.86 -17.17 -0.43
C ILE A 134 -2.27 -16.38 -1.68
N SER A 135 -1.33 -16.07 -2.56
CA SER A 135 -1.63 -15.45 -3.84
C SER A 135 -1.71 -16.48 -4.96
N ILE A 136 -2.69 -16.33 -5.85
CA ILE A 136 -2.78 -17.08 -7.12
C ILE A 136 -2.67 -16.18 -8.36
N GLN A 137 -2.32 -14.90 -8.16
CA GLN A 137 -2.05 -13.96 -9.23
C GLN A 137 -0.76 -14.30 -9.99
N PRO A 138 -0.74 -14.44 -11.34
CA PRO A 138 0.48 -14.65 -12.10
C PRO A 138 1.37 -13.40 -12.11
N PHE A 139 2.68 -13.58 -12.37
CA PHE A 139 3.66 -12.49 -12.30
C PHE A 139 3.35 -11.34 -13.27
N GLU A 140 2.89 -11.64 -14.48
CA GLU A 140 2.50 -10.65 -15.49
C GLU A 140 1.38 -9.74 -15.01
N GLN A 141 0.35 -10.30 -14.37
CA GLN A 141 -0.74 -9.50 -13.82
C GLN A 141 -0.28 -8.68 -12.62
N TRP A 142 0.59 -9.25 -11.79
CA TRP A 142 1.16 -8.55 -10.64
C TRP A 142 1.97 -7.31 -11.06
N ILE A 143 2.84 -7.44 -12.08
CA ILE A 143 3.62 -6.30 -12.58
C ILE A 143 2.72 -5.26 -13.27
N TRP A 144 1.65 -5.69 -13.95
CA TRP A 144 0.65 -4.77 -14.52
C TRP A 144 -0.11 -3.99 -13.45
N ASP A 145 -0.47 -4.63 -12.35
CA ASP A 145 -1.07 -3.94 -11.20
C ASP A 145 -0.09 -2.94 -10.57
N LYS A 146 1.21 -3.28 -10.49
CA LYS A 146 2.24 -2.33 -10.05
C LYS A 146 2.39 -1.13 -10.98
N GLY A 147 2.37 -1.37 -12.30
CA GLY A 147 2.39 -0.30 -13.30
C GLY A 147 1.17 0.62 -13.19
N LYS A 148 -0.04 0.04 -13.09
CA LYS A 148 -1.29 0.80 -12.89
C LYS A 148 -1.24 1.64 -11.61
N SER A 149 -0.82 1.05 -10.50
CA SER A 149 -0.64 1.77 -9.23
C SER A 149 0.31 2.96 -9.40
N PHE A 150 1.47 2.73 -10.01
CA PHE A 150 2.46 3.78 -10.24
C PHE A 150 1.88 4.97 -11.03
N PHE A 151 1.12 4.71 -12.10
CA PHE A 151 0.50 5.79 -12.88
C PHE A 151 -0.62 6.50 -12.14
N VAL A 152 -1.46 5.77 -11.39
CA VAL A 152 -2.50 6.37 -10.54
C VAL A 152 -1.86 7.29 -9.50
N ASP A 153 -0.81 6.81 -8.82
CA ASP A 153 -0.08 7.58 -7.82
C ASP A 153 0.56 8.83 -8.43
N LEU A 154 1.10 8.74 -9.64
CA LEU A 154 1.63 9.90 -10.38
C LEU A 154 0.55 10.93 -10.71
N VAL A 155 -0.60 10.49 -11.24
CA VAL A 155 -1.72 11.37 -11.59
C VAL A 155 -2.25 12.11 -10.37
N LEU A 156 -2.21 11.51 -9.18
CA LEU A 156 -2.59 12.15 -7.92
C LEU A 156 -1.48 13.06 -7.36
N THR A 157 -0.24 12.60 -7.40
CA THR A 157 0.89 13.29 -6.76
C THR A 157 1.33 14.53 -7.54
N VAL A 158 1.35 14.47 -8.88
CA VAL A 158 1.81 15.58 -9.73
C VAL A 158 0.98 16.85 -9.51
N PRO A 159 -0.36 16.85 -9.58
CA PRO A 159 -1.18 18.03 -9.29
C PRO A 159 -1.00 18.53 -7.87
N MET A 160 -0.86 17.62 -6.89
CA MET A 160 -0.69 17.99 -5.48
C MET A 160 0.64 18.74 -5.25
N VAL A 161 1.75 18.21 -5.79
CA VAL A 161 3.07 18.85 -5.71
C VAL A 161 3.08 20.16 -6.51
N TRP A 162 2.43 20.18 -7.67
CA TRP A 162 2.32 21.39 -8.48
C TRP A 162 1.54 22.49 -7.75
N LEU A 163 0.41 22.15 -7.13
CA LEU A 163 -0.39 23.05 -6.31
C LEU A 163 0.44 23.59 -5.15
N LEU A 164 1.14 22.72 -4.44
CA LEU A 164 2.02 23.10 -3.33
C LEU A 164 3.08 24.11 -3.77
N TYR A 165 3.82 23.83 -4.86
CA TYR A 165 4.83 24.77 -5.37
C TYR A 165 4.22 26.08 -5.86
N THR A 166 3.02 26.05 -6.41
CA THR A 166 2.29 27.25 -6.83
C THR A 166 1.93 28.12 -5.63
N LEU A 167 1.46 27.51 -4.54
CA LEU A 167 1.13 28.21 -3.29
C LEU A 167 2.36 28.77 -2.58
N ILE A 168 3.46 28.02 -2.56
CA ILE A 168 4.74 28.48 -2.01
C ILE A 168 5.22 29.72 -2.77
N ARG A 169 5.15 29.72 -4.11
CA ARG A 169 5.54 30.87 -4.95
C ARG A 169 4.59 32.07 -4.78
N LYS A 170 3.28 31.84 -4.65
CA LYS A 170 2.27 32.91 -4.50
C LYS A 170 2.21 33.52 -3.10
N SER A 171 2.42 32.74 -2.04
CA SER A 171 2.26 33.19 -0.66
C SER A 171 3.31 32.57 0.27
N PRO A 172 4.59 32.96 0.19
CA PRO A 172 5.69 32.33 0.93
C PRO A 172 5.53 32.31 2.46
N LYS A 173 4.76 33.25 3.04
CA LYS A 173 4.51 33.31 4.50
C LYS A 173 3.25 32.55 4.95
N LYS A 174 2.29 32.33 4.05
CA LYS A 174 0.95 31.77 4.36
C LYS A 174 0.58 30.55 3.51
N TRP A 175 1.51 29.99 2.73
CA TRP A 175 1.27 28.86 1.82
C TRP A 175 0.72 27.65 2.57
N TRP A 176 1.20 27.40 3.79
CA TRP A 176 0.78 26.26 4.62
C TRP A 176 -0.72 26.34 4.96
N PHE A 177 -1.22 27.55 5.26
CA PHE A 177 -2.63 27.76 5.58
C PHE A 177 -3.53 27.55 4.35
N TRP A 178 -3.13 28.11 3.20
CA TRP A 178 -3.85 27.93 1.94
C TRP A 178 -3.83 26.48 1.46
N PHE A 179 -2.67 25.81 1.58
CA PHE A 179 -2.54 24.40 1.22
C PHE A 179 -3.42 23.53 2.13
N TRP A 180 -3.40 23.78 3.44
CA TRP A 180 -4.28 23.12 4.39
C TRP A 180 -5.76 23.32 4.05
N LEU A 181 -6.18 24.56 3.80
CA LEU A 181 -7.57 24.88 3.45
C LEU A 181 -8.03 24.18 2.16
N ILE A 182 -7.18 24.12 1.14
CA ILE A 182 -7.48 23.44 -0.14
C ILE A 182 -7.41 21.91 0.02
N SER A 183 -6.58 21.39 0.93
CA SER A 183 -6.45 19.96 1.15
C SER A 183 -7.74 19.32 1.67
N ILE A 184 -8.54 20.03 2.47
CA ILE A 184 -9.83 19.53 3.02
C ILE A 184 -10.80 19.06 1.91
N PRO A 185 -11.23 19.90 0.95
CA PRO A 185 -12.14 19.46 -0.10
C PRO A 185 -11.50 18.41 -1.02
N ILE A 186 -10.18 18.44 -1.22
CA ILE A 186 -9.48 17.40 -2.00
C ILE A 186 -9.59 16.04 -1.28
N THR A 187 -9.33 15.98 0.02
CA THR A 187 -9.45 14.74 0.80
C THR A 187 -10.89 14.22 0.82
N ILE A 188 -11.88 15.12 0.98
CA ILE A 188 -13.31 14.76 0.89
C ILE A 188 -13.62 14.16 -0.49
N LEU A 189 -13.15 14.81 -1.56
CA LEU A 189 -13.33 14.29 -2.92
C LEU A 189 -12.68 12.91 -3.08
N MET A 190 -11.48 12.71 -2.53
CA MET A 190 -10.77 11.44 -2.60
C MET A 190 -11.51 10.29 -1.91
N PHE A 191 -12.27 10.55 -0.82
CA PHE A 191 -13.13 9.54 -0.20
C PHE A 191 -14.20 8.98 -1.15
N PHE A 192 -14.67 9.77 -2.11
CA PHE A 192 -15.61 9.31 -3.13
C PHE A 192 -14.90 8.76 -4.37
N VAL A 193 -13.83 9.42 -4.81
CA VAL A 193 -13.05 9.01 -6.00
C VAL A 193 -12.40 7.65 -5.80
N GLN A 194 -11.90 7.34 -4.61
CA GLN A 194 -11.22 6.07 -4.34
C GLN A 194 -12.12 4.84 -4.62
N PRO A 195 -13.28 4.66 -3.95
CA PRO A 195 -14.13 3.49 -4.20
C PRO A 195 -14.86 3.53 -5.55
N VAL A 196 -15.06 4.71 -6.15
CA VAL A 196 -15.84 4.85 -7.39
C VAL A 196 -14.99 4.71 -8.65
N ILE A 197 -13.76 5.23 -8.63
CA ILE A 197 -12.89 5.34 -9.82
C ILE A 197 -11.64 4.49 -9.64
N ILE A 198 -10.97 4.58 -8.49
CA ILE A 198 -9.68 3.92 -8.28
C ILE A 198 -9.87 2.41 -8.13
N ASP A 199 -10.74 1.96 -7.22
CA ASP A 199 -10.92 0.52 -6.95
C ASP A 199 -11.34 -0.28 -8.20
N PRO A 200 -12.25 0.21 -9.08
CA PRO A 200 -12.61 -0.50 -10.32
C PRO A 200 -11.49 -0.63 -11.35
N ILE A 201 -10.42 0.17 -11.28
CA ILE A 201 -9.24 0.01 -12.16
C ILE A 201 -8.44 -1.23 -11.77
N PHE A 202 -8.52 -1.64 -10.50
CA PHE A 202 -7.78 -2.76 -9.97
C PHE A 202 -8.62 -4.04 -9.87
N ASN A 203 -9.92 -3.94 -9.62
CA ASN A 203 -10.76 -5.08 -9.31
C ASN A 203 -12.07 -5.08 -10.11
N ASP A 204 -12.52 -6.27 -10.49
CA ASP A 204 -13.79 -6.48 -11.19
C ASP A 204 -14.94 -6.55 -10.17
N PHE A 205 -15.86 -5.60 -10.26
CA PHE A 205 -17.10 -5.58 -9.49
C PHE A 205 -18.23 -6.19 -10.32
N GLN A 206 -18.79 -7.31 -9.86
CA GLN A 206 -19.94 -7.95 -10.49
C GLN A 206 -21.15 -7.92 -9.57
N THR A 207 -22.35 -7.97 -10.12
CA THR A 207 -23.56 -8.17 -9.31
C THR A 207 -23.56 -9.59 -8.76
N LEU A 208 -23.96 -9.76 -7.50
CA LEU A 208 -24.05 -11.09 -6.90
C LEU A 208 -25.01 -11.97 -7.72
N GLN A 209 -24.50 -13.08 -8.26
CA GLN A 209 -25.26 -13.98 -9.14
C GLN A 209 -26.22 -14.88 -8.34
N ASP A 210 -25.85 -15.26 -7.11
CA ASP A 210 -26.70 -16.06 -6.25
C ASP A 210 -27.82 -15.20 -5.65
N GLN A 211 -29.01 -15.34 -6.23
CA GLN A 211 -30.20 -14.61 -5.84
C GLN A 211 -30.70 -14.99 -4.43
N LYS A 212 -30.48 -16.25 -3.99
CA LYS A 212 -30.88 -16.71 -2.66
C LYS A 212 -29.98 -16.11 -1.59
N LEU A 213 -28.67 -16.13 -1.80
CA LEU A 213 -27.70 -15.50 -0.90
C LEU A 213 -27.93 -13.98 -0.80
N LYS A 214 -28.26 -13.34 -1.93
CA LYS A 214 -28.60 -11.91 -1.96
C LYS A 214 -29.80 -11.58 -1.06
N GLU A 215 -30.85 -12.40 -1.12
CA GLU A 215 -32.05 -12.22 -0.29
C GLU A 215 -31.76 -12.39 1.20
N ASP A 216 -30.97 -13.40 1.56
CA ASP A 216 -30.53 -13.62 2.94
C ASP A 216 -29.73 -12.43 3.49
N ILE A 217 -28.81 -11.87 2.69
CA ILE A 217 -28.02 -10.70 3.06
C ILE A 217 -28.90 -9.47 3.24
N ILE A 218 -29.85 -9.22 2.33
CA ILE A 218 -30.78 -8.10 2.44
C ILE A 218 -31.66 -8.26 3.69
N ALA A 219 -32.10 -9.48 4.02
CA ALA A 219 -32.86 -9.75 5.23
C ALA A 219 -32.06 -9.43 6.50
N ILE A 220 -30.77 -9.78 6.54
CA ILE A 220 -29.87 -9.41 7.64
C ILE A 220 -29.65 -7.90 7.71
N ALA A 221 -29.39 -7.24 6.57
CA ALA A 221 -29.21 -5.79 6.50
C ALA A 221 -30.46 -5.04 7.00
N LYS A 222 -31.65 -5.53 6.63
CA LYS A 222 -32.93 -4.97 7.10
C LYS A 222 -33.13 -5.13 8.60
N LYS A 223 -32.68 -6.26 9.20
CA LYS A 223 -32.70 -6.44 10.67
C LYS A 223 -31.77 -5.44 11.37
N ALA A 224 -30.70 -5.01 10.71
CA ALA A 224 -29.75 -4.02 11.21
C ALA A 224 -30.11 -2.57 10.82
N ASP A 225 -31.27 -2.34 10.21
CA ASP A 225 -31.73 -1.04 9.70
C ASP A 225 -30.76 -0.37 8.70
N ILE A 226 -30.03 -1.20 7.92
CA ILE A 226 -29.11 -0.75 6.89
C ILE A 226 -29.85 -0.75 5.53
N PRO A 227 -29.96 0.40 4.84
CA PRO A 227 -30.51 0.42 3.50
C PRO A 227 -29.56 -0.32 2.55
N ALA A 228 -30.00 -1.46 2.01
CA ALA A 228 -29.23 -2.29 1.09
C ALA A 228 -30.08 -2.62 -0.15
N ASN A 229 -29.91 -1.83 -1.21
CA ASN A 229 -30.68 -2.00 -2.45
C ASN A 229 -29.97 -2.91 -3.46
N GLN A 230 -28.63 -2.96 -3.46
CA GLN A 230 -27.83 -3.76 -4.41
C GLN A 230 -26.57 -4.29 -3.73
N VAL A 231 -26.41 -5.62 -3.75
CA VAL A 231 -25.21 -6.33 -3.27
C VAL A 231 -24.32 -6.67 -4.47
N PHE A 232 -23.07 -6.18 -4.43
CA PHE A 232 -22.04 -6.47 -5.41
C PHE A 232 -21.01 -7.44 -4.82
N GLN A 233 -20.49 -8.33 -5.66
CA GLN A 233 -19.42 -9.26 -5.36
C GLN A 233 -18.14 -8.77 -6.04
N VAL A 234 -17.08 -8.64 -5.27
CA VAL A 234 -15.74 -8.36 -5.79
C VAL A 234 -15.03 -9.68 -6.02
N ASN A 235 -14.66 -9.95 -7.27
CA ASN A 235 -13.90 -11.15 -7.60
C ASN A 235 -12.43 -10.97 -7.20
N MET A 236 -12.14 -11.32 -5.94
CA MET A 236 -10.79 -11.31 -5.37
C MET A 236 -10.07 -12.66 -5.56
N SER A 237 -10.78 -13.70 -6.04
CA SER A 237 -10.19 -15.03 -6.30
C SER A 237 -9.15 -14.99 -7.41
N LYS A 238 -9.16 -14.01 -8.31
CA LYS A 238 -8.07 -13.82 -9.28
C LYS A 238 -6.73 -13.44 -8.63
N LYS A 239 -6.73 -12.96 -7.37
CA LYS A 239 -5.54 -12.38 -6.72
C LYS A 239 -5.11 -13.09 -5.44
N ASN A 240 -6.06 -13.54 -4.62
CA ASN A 240 -5.80 -14.16 -3.32
C ASN A 240 -6.69 -15.39 -3.10
N ASN A 241 -6.14 -16.43 -2.47
CA ASN A 241 -6.91 -17.57 -2.02
C ASN A 241 -7.73 -17.17 -0.79
N GLY A 242 -9.06 -17.34 -0.88
CA GLY A 242 -9.94 -17.34 0.29
C GLY A 242 -10.80 -16.10 0.54
N ASN A 243 -10.78 -15.06 -0.30
CA ASN A 243 -11.62 -13.87 -0.06
C ASN A 243 -12.51 -13.60 -1.26
N GLU A 244 -13.83 -13.69 -1.07
CA GLU A 244 -14.81 -12.95 -1.87
C GLU A 244 -15.38 -11.87 -0.97
N CYS A 245 -15.20 -10.61 -1.36
CA CYS A 245 -15.71 -9.48 -0.58
C CYS A 245 -17.04 -9.04 -1.18
N LEU A 246 -18.08 -8.97 -0.34
CA LEU A 246 -19.39 -8.45 -0.72
C LEU A 246 -19.49 -6.98 -0.30
N CYS A 247 -19.79 -6.10 -1.25
CA CYS A 247 -19.96 -4.67 -1.01
C CYS A 247 -21.39 -4.26 -1.34
N ASN A 248 -22.06 -3.58 -0.39
CA ASN A 248 -23.32 -2.90 -0.66
C ASN A 248 -23.01 -1.56 -1.34
N ARG A 249 -23.58 -1.31 -2.52
CA ARG A 249 -23.46 -0.02 -3.21
C ARG A 249 -24.84 0.61 -3.28
N ASN A 250 -25.11 1.53 -2.35
CA ASN A 250 -26.25 2.41 -2.48
C ASN A 250 -25.94 3.41 -3.59
N ARG A 251 -26.56 3.24 -4.75
CA ARG A 251 -26.62 4.30 -5.76
C ARG A 251 -27.42 5.45 -5.13
N VAL A 252 -26.73 6.53 -4.78
CA VAL A 252 -27.35 7.84 -4.55
C VAL A 252 -27.66 8.43 -5.92
#